data_AF-A0A1F8SQ53-F1
#
_entry.id   AF-A0A1F8SQ53-F1
#
_cell.length_a   1.000
_cell.length_b   1.000
_cell.length_c   1.000
_cell.angle_alpha   90.00
_cell.angle_beta   90.00
_cell.angle_gamma   90.00
#
_symmetry.space_group_name_H-M   'P 1'
#
loop_
_entity.id
_entity.type
_entity.pdbx_description
1 polymer ?
#
loop_
_entity_poly.entity_id
_entity_poly.type
_entity_poly.pdbx_seq_one_letter_code
_entity_poly.pdbx_strand_id
1 'polypeptide(L)'
;MSIYDCRTRPAYENPIDLNYAKNPYILKWWSPAHDQLIVEQIEKEQWLWYWGILDKITAITLPETSQVWQNADPLCSKYAWRNVLMYFVTSRAEILGLTKKIKEPKWKTCPLCKEIFVENSLPVPLVKRLGIDQLDFCAPCLKDTVLQGTGSNSLSKEEVLSYLRDLSSTLQQVPNQGYGEGIEDLYNLNYQERLAVLQFLRNKPTVRHVKELFGSWLNALVEAGVLEDGTRRMSRGTQCIGKDGHVCFSLGEKTIDEFLYSHGVPHEKEPHYPDGKLRGDFTVNGIFIEYFGLQGNPEYDVKTKQKQHICRKYGIKLISIYPNDLISRKKLERKLLGGLYESD
;
A
#
# COMPACT_ATOMS: atom_id res chain seq x y z
N MET A 1 -5.41 -28.06 -2.35
CA MET A 1 -5.34 -26.95 -3.34
C MET A 1 -5.50 -25.65 -2.57
N SER A 2 -4.56 -24.74 -2.69
CA SER A 2 -4.60 -23.46 -1.98
C SER A 2 -5.70 -22.57 -2.55
N ILE A 3 -6.22 -21.63 -1.73
CA ILE A 3 -7.15 -20.59 -2.19
C ILE A 3 -6.54 -19.75 -3.34
N TYR A 4 -5.22 -19.64 -3.38
CA TYR A 4 -4.47 -18.94 -4.41
C TYR A 4 -4.34 -19.70 -5.74
N ASP A 5 -4.68 -20.99 -5.77
CA ASP A 5 -4.58 -21.81 -6.99
C ASP A 5 -5.91 -21.81 -7.79
N CYS A 6 -6.96 -21.16 -7.26
CA CYS A 6 -8.30 -21.15 -7.84
C CYS A 6 -8.48 -20.05 -8.90
N ARG A 7 -9.13 -20.40 -10.02
CA ARG A 7 -9.50 -19.46 -11.10
C ARG A 7 -11.01 -19.37 -11.35
N THR A 8 -11.74 -20.44 -11.09
CA THR A 8 -13.09 -20.66 -11.64
C THR A 8 -14.19 -20.65 -10.59
N ARG A 9 -13.85 -20.45 -9.32
CA ARG A 9 -14.81 -20.39 -8.21
C ARG A 9 -14.44 -19.25 -7.26
N PRO A 10 -15.40 -18.76 -6.45
CA PRO A 10 -15.11 -17.73 -5.46
C PRO A 10 -13.97 -18.15 -4.53
N ALA A 11 -13.13 -17.19 -4.14
CA ALA A 11 -12.09 -17.41 -3.13
C ALA A 11 -12.72 -17.79 -1.78
N TYR A 12 -13.88 -17.21 -1.50
CA TYR A 12 -14.59 -17.37 -0.25
C TYR A 12 -16.05 -17.70 -0.56
N GLU A 13 -16.52 -18.78 0.04
CA GLU A 13 -17.92 -19.16 0.06
C GLU A 13 -18.39 -19.04 1.51
N ASN A 14 -19.49 -18.34 1.73
CA ASN A 14 -20.12 -18.25 3.04
C ASN A 14 -21.50 -18.90 2.94
N PRO A 15 -21.68 -20.14 3.45
CA PRO A 15 -23.02 -20.68 3.61
C PRO A 15 -23.79 -19.80 4.60
N ILE A 16 -24.96 -19.31 4.18
CA ILE A 16 -25.79 -18.41 4.98
C ILE A 16 -26.98 -19.19 5.54
N ASP A 17 -27.07 -19.28 6.87
CA ASP A 17 -28.33 -19.63 7.55
C ASP A 17 -29.07 -18.33 7.90
N LEU A 18 -30.25 -18.14 7.29
CA LEU A 18 -31.09 -16.96 7.49
C LEU A 18 -31.64 -16.84 8.93
N ASN A 19 -31.56 -17.90 9.74
CA ASN A 19 -32.03 -17.83 11.12
C ASN A 19 -31.12 -16.98 12.02
N TYR A 20 -29.84 -16.81 11.67
CA TYR A 20 -28.94 -15.98 12.47
C TYR A 20 -29.37 -14.52 12.55
N ALA A 21 -30.00 -13.98 11.50
CA ALA A 21 -30.55 -12.62 11.47
C ALA A 21 -31.66 -12.37 12.52
N LYS A 22 -32.23 -13.43 13.09
CA LYS A 22 -33.30 -13.36 14.09
C LYS A 22 -32.79 -13.34 15.53
N ASN A 23 -31.47 -13.22 15.76
CA ASN A 23 -30.92 -13.22 17.12
C ASN A 23 -31.54 -12.10 17.97
N PRO A 24 -32.38 -12.43 18.98
CA PRO A 24 -33.13 -11.43 19.73
C PRO A 24 -32.24 -10.62 20.67
N TYR A 25 -31.04 -11.08 21.00
CA TYR A 25 -30.11 -10.37 21.86
C TYR A 25 -29.35 -9.28 21.09
N ILE A 26 -29.01 -9.53 19.82
CA ILE A 26 -28.39 -8.53 18.95
C ILE A 26 -29.42 -7.46 18.54
N LEU A 27 -30.64 -7.88 18.20
CA LEU A 27 -31.71 -6.97 17.79
C LEU A 27 -32.11 -5.92 18.85
N LYS A 28 -31.77 -6.13 20.13
CA LYS A 28 -32.04 -5.16 21.22
C LYS A 28 -31.25 -3.86 21.09
N TRP A 29 -30.08 -3.90 20.47
CA TRP A 29 -29.19 -2.75 20.34
C TRP A 29 -28.82 -2.44 18.90
N TRP A 30 -29.14 -3.33 17.97
CA TRP A 30 -28.97 -3.08 16.55
C TRP A 30 -29.81 -1.88 16.10
N SER A 31 -29.22 -1.02 15.28
CA SER A 31 -29.85 0.21 14.81
C SER A 31 -29.74 0.36 13.29
N PRO A 32 -30.55 1.23 12.65
CA PRO A 32 -30.43 1.49 11.21
C PRO A 32 -29.04 1.97 10.77
N ALA A 33 -28.26 2.61 11.66
CA ALA A 33 -26.89 3.01 11.38
C ALA A 33 -25.98 1.80 11.08
N HIS A 34 -26.23 0.66 11.74
CA HIS A 34 -25.49 -0.57 11.48
C HIS A 34 -25.85 -1.18 10.12
N ASP A 35 -27.13 -1.12 9.72
CA ASP A 35 -27.55 -1.55 8.38
C ASP A 35 -26.92 -0.68 7.29
N GLN A 36 -26.89 0.63 7.52
CA GLN A 36 -26.24 1.58 6.62
C GLN A 36 -24.73 1.29 6.47
N LEU A 37 -24.02 0.96 7.55
CA LEU A 37 -22.62 0.53 7.47
C LEU A 37 -22.43 -0.73 6.64
N ILE A 38 -23.35 -1.70 6.71
CA ILE A 38 -23.31 -2.89 5.87
C ILE A 38 -23.46 -2.50 4.40
N VAL A 39 -24.41 -1.60 4.07
CA VAL A 39 -24.61 -1.10 2.70
C VAL A 39 -23.33 -0.45 2.16
N GLU A 40 -22.76 0.49 2.91
CA GLU A 40 -21.54 1.20 2.49
C GLU A 40 -20.35 0.24 2.31
N GLN A 41 -20.23 -0.74 3.19
CA GLN A 41 -19.20 -1.78 3.09
C GLN A 41 -19.41 -2.69 1.87
N ILE A 42 -20.65 -3.08 1.57
CA ILE A 42 -21.00 -3.87 0.38
C ILE A 42 -20.65 -3.09 -0.89
N GLU A 43 -21.05 -1.82 -0.97
CA GLU A 43 -20.78 -0.97 -2.13
C GLU A 43 -19.28 -0.79 -2.35
N LYS A 44 -18.51 -0.64 -1.27
CA LYS A 44 -17.06 -0.44 -1.35
C LYS A 44 -16.28 -1.72 -1.65
N GLU A 45 -16.56 -2.82 -0.95
CA GLU A 45 -15.69 -4.01 -0.93
C GLU A 45 -16.30 -5.21 -1.68
N GLN A 46 -17.53 -5.09 -2.19
CA GLN A 46 -18.20 -6.08 -3.03
C GLN A 46 -18.21 -7.49 -2.40
N TRP A 47 -17.78 -8.54 -3.12
CA TRP A 47 -17.70 -9.92 -2.59
C TRP A 47 -16.79 -10.09 -1.36
N LEU A 48 -16.05 -9.06 -0.94
CA LEU A 48 -15.22 -9.08 0.26
C LEU A 48 -15.80 -8.27 1.42
N TRP A 49 -17.04 -7.80 1.32
CA TRP A 49 -17.65 -6.88 2.28
C TRP A 49 -17.63 -7.37 3.74
N TYR A 50 -17.75 -8.68 3.98
CA TYR A 50 -17.73 -9.25 5.33
C TYR A 50 -16.34 -9.16 6.00
N TRP A 51 -15.27 -8.84 5.26
CA TRP A 51 -13.95 -8.58 5.84
C TRP A 51 -13.89 -7.20 6.47
N GLY A 52 -13.60 -7.12 7.78
CA GLY A 52 -13.46 -5.86 8.51
C GLY A 52 -14.78 -5.19 8.92
N ILE A 53 -15.94 -5.72 8.52
CA ILE A 53 -17.24 -5.15 8.89
C ILE A 53 -17.48 -5.18 10.41
N LEU A 54 -16.98 -6.20 11.11
CA LEU A 54 -17.13 -6.30 12.56
C LEU A 54 -16.42 -5.18 13.31
N ASP A 55 -15.24 -4.76 12.84
CA ASP A 55 -14.50 -3.68 13.48
C ASP A 55 -15.22 -2.34 13.27
N LYS A 56 -15.84 -2.13 12.09
CA LYS A 56 -16.71 -0.98 11.82
C LYS A 56 -17.97 -0.96 12.69
N ILE A 57 -18.64 -2.11 12.83
CA ILE A 57 -19.81 -2.26 13.70
C ILE A 57 -19.43 -1.96 15.15
N THR A 58 -18.33 -2.57 15.63
CA THR A 58 -17.84 -2.38 17.00
C THR A 58 -17.49 -0.91 17.25
N ALA A 59 -16.95 -0.20 16.26
CA ALA A 59 -16.60 1.21 16.41
C ALA A 59 -17.81 2.15 16.61
N ILE A 60 -19.02 1.76 16.15
CA ILE A 60 -20.25 2.54 16.34
C ILE A 60 -21.14 1.99 17.46
N THR A 61 -20.80 0.83 18.02
CA THR A 61 -21.51 0.25 19.17
C THR A 61 -20.83 0.72 20.46
N LEU A 62 -21.62 1.23 21.42
CA LEU A 62 -21.09 1.60 22.73
C LEU A 62 -20.46 0.36 23.41
N PRO A 63 -19.24 0.46 23.99
CA PRO A 63 -18.56 -0.69 24.61
C PRO A 63 -19.41 -1.40 25.67
N GLU A 64 -20.16 -0.66 26.47
CA GLU A 64 -21.05 -1.19 27.50
C GLU A 64 -22.16 -2.05 26.89
N THR A 65 -22.69 -1.62 25.73
CA THR A 65 -23.74 -2.34 25.01
C THR A 65 -23.22 -3.68 24.50
N SER A 66 -22.03 -3.70 23.90
CA SER A 66 -21.41 -4.94 23.44
C SER A 66 -21.12 -5.90 24.60
N GLN A 67 -20.66 -5.40 25.74
CA GLN A 67 -20.37 -6.23 26.91
C GLN A 67 -21.64 -6.82 27.53
N VAL A 68 -22.71 -6.03 27.64
CA VAL A 68 -24.02 -6.50 28.12
C VAL A 68 -24.57 -7.60 27.21
N TRP A 69 -24.50 -7.42 25.90
CA TRP A 69 -24.92 -8.45 24.94
C TRP A 69 -24.11 -9.74 25.07
N GLN A 70 -22.78 -9.65 25.09
CA GLN A 70 -21.89 -10.82 25.20
C GLN A 70 -22.16 -11.65 26.45
N ASN A 71 -22.50 -11.00 27.57
CA ASN A 71 -22.83 -11.69 28.82
C ASN A 71 -24.24 -12.30 28.82
N ALA A 72 -25.17 -11.76 28.03
CA ALA A 72 -26.57 -12.15 28.03
C ALA A 72 -26.93 -13.20 26.96
N ASP A 73 -26.23 -13.22 25.83
CA ASP A 73 -26.52 -14.11 24.70
C ASP A 73 -25.96 -15.53 24.94
N PRO A 74 -26.80 -16.58 25.03
CA PRO A 74 -26.33 -17.95 25.25
C PRO A 74 -25.45 -18.50 24.13
N LEU A 75 -25.47 -17.89 22.94
CA LEU A 75 -24.54 -18.27 21.86
C LEU A 75 -23.12 -17.79 22.16
N CYS A 76 -22.96 -16.66 22.85
CA CYS A 76 -21.65 -16.12 23.22
C CYS A 76 -20.96 -16.95 24.31
N SER A 77 -21.70 -17.78 25.07
CA SER A 77 -21.10 -18.75 25.99
C SER A 77 -20.62 -20.03 25.30
N LYS A 78 -21.05 -20.27 24.05
CA LYS A 78 -20.71 -21.48 23.27
C LYS A 78 -19.72 -21.21 22.14
N TYR A 79 -19.78 -20.00 21.58
CA TYR A 79 -19.00 -19.58 20.43
C TYR A 79 -18.35 -18.23 20.71
N ALA A 80 -17.22 -17.97 20.06
CA ALA A 80 -16.62 -16.65 20.09
C ALA A 80 -17.63 -15.61 19.59
N TRP A 81 -17.87 -14.55 20.37
CA TRP A 81 -18.88 -13.53 20.07
C TRP A 81 -18.73 -12.92 18.68
N ARG A 82 -17.48 -12.79 18.19
CA ARG A 82 -17.19 -12.30 16.83
C ARG A 82 -17.84 -13.16 15.75
N ASN A 83 -17.87 -14.49 15.94
CA ASN A 83 -18.52 -15.40 15.00
C ASN A 83 -20.05 -15.26 15.08
N VAL A 84 -20.61 -15.15 16.29
CA VAL A 84 -22.04 -14.92 16.48
C VAL A 84 -22.48 -13.64 15.77
N LEU A 85 -21.73 -12.55 15.94
CA LEU A 85 -21.99 -11.29 15.27
C LEU A 85 -21.78 -11.37 13.75
N MET A 86 -20.72 -12.04 13.29
CA MET A 86 -20.47 -12.23 11.85
C MET A 86 -21.64 -12.93 11.19
N TYR A 87 -22.13 -14.03 11.76
CA TYR A 87 -23.27 -14.77 11.21
C TYR A 87 -24.56 -13.96 11.25
N PHE A 88 -24.80 -13.18 12.31
CA PHE A 88 -25.93 -12.26 12.34
C PHE A 88 -25.85 -11.24 11.20
N VAL A 89 -24.69 -10.61 11.00
CA VAL A 89 -24.45 -9.57 10.00
C VAL A 89 -24.64 -10.10 8.57
N THR A 90 -24.03 -11.24 8.25
CA THR A 90 -24.15 -11.86 6.92
C THR A 90 -25.58 -12.30 6.62
N SER A 91 -26.23 -12.94 7.60
CA SER A 91 -27.63 -13.37 7.51
C SER A 91 -28.58 -12.18 7.36
N ARG A 92 -28.34 -11.10 8.11
CA ARG A 92 -29.17 -9.88 8.06
C ARG A 92 -29.03 -9.15 6.73
N ALA A 93 -27.82 -9.05 6.19
CA ALA A 93 -27.59 -8.47 4.88
C ALA A 93 -28.38 -9.19 3.78
N GLU A 94 -28.46 -10.51 3.86
CA GLU A 94 -29.20 -11.35 2.92
C GLU A 94 -30.73 -11.19 3.06
N ILE A 95 -31.27 -11.26 4.29
CA ILE A 95 -32.72 -11.07 4.53
C ILE A 95 -33.20 -9.70 4.05
N LEU A 96 -32.40 -8.66 4.29
CA LEU A 96 -32.72 -7.30 3.88
C LEU A 96 -32.44 -7.05 2.37
N GLY A 97 -31.88 -8.04 1.66
CA GLY A 97 -31.55 -7.93 0.24
C GLY A 97 -30.44 -6.92 -0.06
N LEU A 98 -29.59 -6.58 0.92
CA LEU A 98 -28.49 -5.63 0.75
C LEU A 98 -27.40 -6.18 -0.17
N THR A 99 -27.21 -7.49 -0.15
CA THR A 99 -26.26 -8.23 -1.00
C THR A 99 -26.60 -8.16 -2.49
N LYS A 100 -27.84 -7.79 -2.87
CA LYS A 100 -28.23 -7.55 -4.28
C LYS A 100 -27.48 -6.39 -4.93
N LYS A 101 -26.83 -5.53 -4.14
CA LYS A 101 -25.95 -4.46 -4.63
C LYS A 101 -24.57 -4.96 -5.05
N ILE A 102 -24.19 -6.19 -4.68
CA ILE A 102 -22.92 -6.79 -5.10
C ILE A 102 -22.98 -7.02 -6.61
N LYS A 103 -21.96 -6.57 -7.33
CA LYS A 103 -21.85 -6.76 -8.78
C LYS A 103 -21.68 -8.26 -9.09
N GLU A 104 -22.32 -8.71 -10.16
CA GLU A 104 -22.04 -10.04 -10.73
C GLU A 104 -20.57 -10.12 -11.15
N PRO A 105 -19.82 -11.13 -10.68
CA PRO A 105 -18.40 -11.21 -10.93
C PRO A 105 -18.13 -11.54 -12.40
N LYS A 106 -17.22 -10.81 -13.03
CA LYS A 106 -16.92 -10.99 -14.45
C LYS A 106 -15.90 -12.09 -14.67
N TRP A 107 -16.08 -12.83 -15.76
CA TRP A 107 -15.05 -13.70 -16.31
C TRP A 107 -14.07 -12.89 -17.16
N LYS A 108 -12.78 -13.11 -16.95
CA LYS A 108 -11.69 -12.38 -17.61
C LYS A 108 -10.59 -13.34 -18.05
N THR A 109 -9.76 -12.88 -18.99
CA THR A 109 -8.54 -13.59 -19.41
C THR A 109 -7.33 -12.93 -18.75
N CYS A 110 -6.55 -13.69 -17.99
CA CYS A 110 -5.37 -13.17 -17.32
C CYS A 110 -4.29 -12.80 -18.36
N PRO A 111 -3.80 -11.55 -18.42
CA PRO A 111 -2.83 -11.14 -19.43
C PRO A 111 -1.45 -11.80 -19.26
N LEU A 112 -1.14 -12.35 -18.08
CA LEU A 112 0.14 -13.00 -17.77
C LEU A 112 0.21 -14.46 -18.24
N CYS A 113 -0.85 -15.24 -18.04
CA CYS A 113 -0.88 -16.67 -18.39
C CYS A 113 -1.91 -17.05 -19.47
N LYS A 114 -2.74 -16.11 -19.91
CA LYS A 114 -3.82 -16.30 -20.89
C LYS A 114 -4.96 -17.24 -20.46
N GLU A 115 -4.92 -17.76 -19.24
CA GLU A 115 -6.02 -18.53 -18.66
C GLU A 115 -7.21 -17.65 -18.26
N ILE A 116 -8.40 -18.24 -18.32
CA ILE A 116 -9.65 -17.60 -17.89
C ILE A 116 -9.78 -17.69 -16.37
N PHE A 117 -10.29 -16.64 -15.73
CA PHE A 117 -10.61 -16.59 -14.29
C PHE A 117 -11.82 -15.70 -14.02
N VAL A 118 -12.44 -15.85 -12.84
CA VAL A 118 -13.55 -15.02 -12.37
C VAL A 118 -13.07 -14.03 -11.30
N GLU A 119 -13.52 -12.77 -11.33
CA GLU A 119 -13.02 -11.70 -10.45
C GLU A 119 -13.06 -12.04 -8.95
N ASN A 120 -14.13 -12.69 -8.50
CA ASN A 120 -14.29 -13.09 -7.10
C ASN A 120 -13.48 -14.34 -6.72
N SER A 121 -12.69 -14.92 -7.63
CA SER A 121 -11.72 -15.98 -7.32
C SER A 121 -10.46 -15.46 -6.62
N LEU A 122 -10.27 -14.13 -6.53
CA LEU A 122 -9.11 -13.52 -5.90
C LEU A 122 -9.30 -13.39 -4.37
N PRO A 123 -8.37 -13.91 -3.56
CA PRO A 123 -8.35 -13.72 -2.11
C PRO A 123 -8.10 -12.26 -1.68
N VAL A 124 -8.53 -11.89 -0.47
CA VAL A 124 -8.38 -10.54 0.11
C VAL A 124 -6.95 -10.01 0.00
N PRO A 125 -5.88 -10.77 0.30
CA PRO A 125 -4.51 -10.23 0.21
C PRO A 125 -4.12 -9.77 -1.20
N LEU A 126 -4.71 -10.37 -2.25
CA LEU A 126 -4.47 -9.97 -3.64
C LEU A 126 -5.36 -8.79 -4.02
N VAL A 127 -6.64 -8.81 -3.63
CA VAL A 127 -7.55 -7.68 -3.89
C VAL A 127 -7.07 -6.41 -3.21
N LYS A 128 -6.54 -6.49 -1.97
CA LYS A 128 -5.95 -5.32 -1.29
C LYS A 128 -4.76 -4.72 -2.02
N ARG A 129 -4.01 -5.52 -2.79
CA ARG A 129 -2.86 -5.06 -3.59
C ARG A 129 -3.25 -4.35 -4.87
N LEU A 130 -4.33 -4.81 -5.50
CA LEU A 130 -4.78 -4.28 -6.80
C LEU A 130 -5.84 -3.20 -6.66
N GLY A 131 -6.72 -3.33 -5.67
CA GLY A 131 -7.99 -2.63 -5.58
C GLY A 131 -9.13 -3.44 -6.21
N ILE A 132 -10.33 -3.36 -5.60
CA ILE A 132 -11.52 -4.14 -5.98
C ILE A 132 -11.96 -3.91 -7.44
N ASP A 133 -11.69 -2.74 -8.00
CA ASP A 133 -12.07 -2.38 -9.37
C ASP A 133 -10.97 -2.67 -10.41
N GLN A 134 -9.85 -3.28 -10.00
CA GLN A 134 -8.66 -3.50 -10.85
C GLN A 134 -8.22 -4.98 -10.90
N LEU A 135 -9.19 -5.90 -10.82
CA LEU A 135 -8.94 -7.35 -10.77
C LEU A 135 -8.76 -7.94 -12.16
N ASP A 136 -7.63 -7.65 -12.80
CA ASP A 136 -7.34 -8.06 -14.18
C ASP A 136 -6.39 -9.27 -14.29
N PHE A 137 -5.92 -9.78 -13.16
CA PHE A 137 -4.92 -10.85 -13.07
C PHE A 137 -5.43 -11.99 -12.19
N CYS A 138 -5.18 -13.24 -12.60
CA CYS A 138 -5.64 -14.39 -11.83
C CYS A 138 -4.81 -14.60 -10.55
N ALA A 139 -5.43 -15.20 -9.53
CA ALA A 139 -4.79 -15.47 -8.26
C ALA A 139 -3.48 -16.29 -8.37
N PRO A 140 -3.37 -17.33 -9.23
CA PRO A 140 -2.12 -18.09 -9.37
C PRO A 140 -0.94 -17.24 -9.85
N CYS A 141 -1.13 -16.40 -10.87
CA CYS A 141 -0.03 -15.54 -11.36
C CYS A 141 0.40 -14.49 -10.32
N LEU A 142 -0.55 -13.96 -9.55
CA LEU A 142 -0.25 -13.00 -8.49
C LEU A 142 0.46 -13.68 -7.32
N LYS A 143 0.02 -14.86 -6.89
CA LYS A 143 0.65 -15.63 -5.82
C LYS A 143 2.15 -15.81 -6.06
N ASP A 144 2.53 -16.13 -7.29
CA ASP A 144 3.92 -16.40 -7.67
C ASP A 144 4.77 -15.13 -7.86
N THR A 145 4.16 -13.93 -7.78
CA THR A 145 4.84 -12.65 -8.05
C THR A 145 4.81 -11.68 -6.86
N VAL A 146 3.67 -11.54 -6.17
CA VAL A 146 3.43 -10.44 -5.21
C VAL A 146 3.38 -10.86 -3.74
N LEU A 147 3.45 -12.16 -3.45
CA LEU A 147 3.48 -12.66 -2.08
C LEU A 147 4.91 -12.82 -1.57
N GLN A 148 5.08 -12.85 -0.26
CA GLN A 148 6.40 -12.99 0.36
C GLN A 148 7.05 -14.32 -0.01
N GLY A 149 8.38 -14.30 -0.15
CA GLY A 149 9.17 -15.49 -0.44
C GLY A 149 9.13 -15.93 -1.91
N THR A 150 8.59 -15.09 -2.80
CA THR A 150 8.69 -15.29 -4.26
C THR A 150 10.07 -14.88 -4.79
N GLY A 151 10.40 -15.38 -5.97
CA GLY A 151 11.62 -15.05 -6.70
C GLY A 151 12.48 -16.27 -7.02
N SER A 152 13.54 -16.05 -7.80
CA SER A 152 14.41 -17.10 -8.31
C SER A 152 15.88 -16.90 -7.90
N ASN A 153 16.55 -18.02 -7.64
CA ASN A 153 18.02 -18.12 -7.46
C ASN A 153 18.72 -18.59 -8.75
N SER A 154 18.01 -18.70 -9.86
CA SER A 154 18.54 -19.26 -11.11
C SER A 154 18.89 -18.20 -12.15
N LEU A 155 18.62 -16.92 -11.88
CA LEU A 155 18.85 -15.84 -12.83
C LEU A 155 20.35 -15.59 -13.00
N SER A 156 20.80 -15.40 -14.23
CA SER A 156 22.13 -14.89 -14.53
C SER A 156 22.31 -13.46 -14.01
N LYS A 157 23.57 -13.02 -13.95
CA LYS A 157 23.90 -11.65 -13.53
C LYS A 157 23.22 -10.62 -14.45
N GLU A 158 23.30 -10.82 -15.76
CA GLU A 158 22.71 -9.95 -16.77
C GLU A 158 21.18 -9.88 -16.69
N GLU A 159 20.51 -11.01 -16.39
CA GLU A 159 19.05 -11.03 -16.20
C GLU A 159 18.63 -10.20 -14.98
N VAL A 160 19.39 -10.26 -13.88
CA VAL A 160 19.14 -9.42 -12.70
C VAL A 160 19.33 -7.94 -13.04
N LEU A 161 20.38 -7.59 -13.79
CA LEU A 161 20.60 -6.21 -14.22
C LEU A 161 19.48 -5.70 -15.13
N SER A 162 18.98 -6.52 -16.06
CA SER A 162 17.81 -6.17 -16.89
C SER A 162 16.57 -5.93 -16.04
N TYR A 163 16.26 -6.87 -15.12
CA TYR A 163 15.14 -6.74 -14.20
C TYR A 163 15.17 -5.40 -13.43
N LEU A 164 16.34 -4.99 -12.92
CA LEU A 164 16.48 -3.74 -12.18
C LEU A 164 16.23 -2.51 -13.05
N ARG A 165 16.74 -2.50 -14.29
CA ARG A 165 16.55 -1.40 -15.25
C ARG A 165 15.09 -1.29 -15.69
N ASP A 166 14.47 -2.41 -16.02
CA ASP A 166 13.08 -2.49 -16.49
C ASP A 166 12.11 -2.06 -15.37
N LEU A 167 12.36 -2.53 -14.14
CA LEU A 167 11.57 -2.13 -12.99
C LEU A 167 11.76 -0.64 -12.68
N SER A 168 13.00 -0.14 -12.61
CA SER A 168 13.25 1.26 -12.25
C SER A 168 12.72 2.24 -13.29
N SER A 169 12.89 1.93 -14.58
CA SER A 169 12.36 2.77 -15.67
C SER A 169 10.83 2.83 -15.67
N THR A 170 10.16 1.70 -15.40
CA THR A 170 8.69 1.64 -15.33
C THR A 170 8.14 2.40 -14.14
N LEU A 171 8.80 2.29 -12.98
CA LEU A 171 8.38 2.99 -11.77
C LEU A 171 8.81 4.46 -11.75
N GLN A 172 9.81 4.82 -12.55
CA GLN A 172 10.50 6.12 -12.55
C GLN A 172 11.03 6.50 -11.16
N GLN A 173 11.52 5.49 -10.43
CA GLN A 173 12.11 5.62 -9.10
C GLN A 173 13.07 4.46 -8.84
N VAL A 174 13.88 4.57 -7.79
CA VAL A 174 14.77 3.50 -7.36
C VAL A 174 13.96 2.44 -6.59
N PRO A 175 13.81 1.21 -7.12
CA PRO A 175 13.03 0.19 -6.44
C PRO A 175 13.73 -0.28 -5.16
N ASN A 176 12.94 -0.50 -4.12
CA ASN A 176 13.41 -1.24 -2.96
C ASN A 176 13.53 -2.74 -3.30
N GLN A 177 14.37 -3.48 -2.58
CA GLN A 177 14.62 -4.90 -2.85
C GLN A 177 13.37 -5.78 -2.72
N GLY A 178 12.44 -5.42 -1.84
CA GLY A 178 11.19 -6.13 -1.59
C GLY A 178 10.03 -5.69 -2.47
N TYR A 179 10.27 -4.86 -3.50
CA TYR A 179 9.20 -4.33 -4.34
C TYR A 179 8.32 -5.47 -4.91
N GLY A 180 7.02 -5.22 -4.94
CA GLY A 180 5.98 -6.18 -5.31
C GLY A 180 5.37 -6.91 -4.11
N GLU A 181 6.04 -6.97 -2.96
CA GLU A 181 5.49 -7.59 -1.74
C GLU A 181 4.61 -6.65 -0.93
N GLY A 182 4.78 -5.33 -1.11
CA GLY A 182 4.01 -4.30 -0.42
C GLY A 182 2.55 -4.30 -0.84
N ILE A 183 1.65 -3.95 0.09
CA ILE A 183 0.21 -3.85 -0.19
C ILE A 183 -0.07 -2.73 -1.19
N GLU A 184 0.65 -1.62 -1.13
CA GLU A 184 0.38 -0.45 -1.97
C GLU A 184 1.21 -0.40 -3.28
N ASP A 185 2.17 -1.32 -3.47
CA ASP A 185 3.13 -1.31 -4.60
C ASP A 185 2.43 -1.36 -5.97
N LEU A 186 1.27 -2.01 -6.06
CA LEU A 186 0.52 -2.17 -7.32
C LEU A 186 -0.77 -1.35 -7.38
N TYR A 187 -1.17 -0.76 -6.26
CA TYR A 187 -2.51 -0.18 -6.10
C TYR A 187 -2.71 1.05 -6.98
N ASN A 188 -1.70 1.92 -7.06
CA ASN A 188 -1.77 3.20 -7.77
C ASN A 188 -1.29 3.15 -9.23
N LEU A 189 -0.76 2.01 -9.68
CA LEU A 189 -0.33 1.80 -11.05
C LEU A 189 -1.53 1.76 -12.00
N ASN A 190 -1.38 2.30 -13.21
CA ASN A 190 -2.36 2.08 -14.26
C ASN A 190 -2.24 0.64 -14.81
N TYR A 191 -3.19 0.22 -15.66
CA TYR A 191 -3.22 -1.14 -16.21
C TYR A 191 -1.91 -1.54 -16.92
N GLN A 192 -1.33 -0.65 -17.73
CA GLN A 192 -0.12 -0.93 -18.50
C GLN A 192 1.11 -1.03 -17.59
N GLU A 193 1.27 -0.07 -16.67
CA GLU A 193 2.34 -0.09 -15.67
C GLU A 193 2.28 -1.37 -14.82
N ARG A 194 1.09 -1.73 -14.35
CA ARG A 194 0.87 -2.92 -13.53
C ARG A 194 1.19 -4.20 -14.29
N LEU A 195 0.76 -4.31 -15.56
CA LEU A 195 1.07 -5.46 -16.39
C LEU A 195 2.58 -5.60 -16.58
N ALA A 196 3.29 -4.52 -16.92
CA ALA A 196 4.74 -4.52 -17.09
C ALA A 196 5.45 -4.93 -15.78
N VAL A 197 5.09 -4.30 -14.66
CA VAL A 197 5.65 -4.64 -13.33
C VAL A 197 5.43 -6.10 -12.99
N LEU A 198 4.22 -6.63 -13.17
CA LEU A 198 3.94 -8.05 -12.89
C LEU A 198 4.69 -9.00 -13.82
N GLN A 199 4.96 -8.61 -15.08
CA GLN A 199 5.81 -9.39 -15.97
C GLN A 199 7.25 -9.45 -15.46
N PHE A 200 7.81 -8.33 -15.00
CA PHE A 200 9.16 -8.30 -14.42
C PHE A 200 9.25 -9.08 -13.11
N LEU A 201 8.23 -8.98 -12.25
CA LEU A 201 8.21 -9.68 -10.96
C LEU A 201 8.21 -11.22 -11.10
N ARG A 202 7.84 -11.78 -12.26
CA ARG A 202 8.00 -13.22 -12.53
C ARG A 202 9.47 -13.66 -12.52
N ASN A 203 10.37 -12.74 -12.87
CA ASN A 203 11.81 -12.92 -12.87
C ASN A 203 12.48 -12.13 -11.74
N LYS A 204 11.78 -11.94 -10.62
CA LYS A 204 12.35 -11.28 -9.43
C LYS A 204 13.47 -12.15 -8.85
N PRO A 205 14.69 -11.62 -8.63
CA PRO A 205 15.72 -12.35 -7.89
C PRO A 205 15.40 -12.36 -6.40
N THR A 206 15.77 -13.44 -5.71
CA THR A 206 15.67 -13.44 -4.24
C THR A 206 16.72 -12.53 -3.61
N VAL A 207 16.49 -12.13 -2.35
CA VAL A 207 17.46 -11.34 -1.57
C VAL A 207 18.81 -12.04 -1.48
N ARG A 208 18.77 -13.36 -1.27
CA ARG A 208 19.96 -14.20 -1.19
C ARG A 208 20.73 -14.18 -2.51
N HIS A 209 20.04 -14.36 -3.62
CA HIS A 209 20.65 -14.42 -4.95
C HIS A 209 21.35 -13.11 -5.33
N VAL A 210 20.71 -11.97 -5.05
CA VAL A 210 21.35 -10.66 -5.26
C VAL A 210 22.62 -10.53 -4.43
N LYS A 211 22.60 -11.00 -3.17
CA LYS A 211 23.78 -10.95 -2.30
C LYS A 211 24.91 -11.84 -2.83
N GLU A 212 24.60 -13.01 -3.37
CA GLU A 212 25.59 -13.94 -3.95
C GLU A 212 26.24 -13.34 -5.21
N LEU A 213 25.47 -12.68 -6.08
CA LEU A 213 25.98 -12.12 -7.34
C LEU A 213 26.67 -10.74 -7.21
N PHE A 214 26.15 -9.87 -6.34
CA PHE A 214 26.54 -8.45 -6.29
C PHE A 214 27.06 -8.02 -4.91
N GLY A 215 26.97 -8.89 -3.89
CA GLY A 215 27.31 -8.57 -2.50
C GLY A 215 26.25 -7.74 -1.76
N SER A 216 25.55 -6.83 -2.45
CA SER A 216 24.45 -6.04 -1.89
C SER A 216 23.47 -5.56 -2.96
N TRP A 217 22.24 -5.22 -2.53
CA TRP A 217 21.25 -4.57 -3.40
C TRP A 217 21.75 -3.24 -3.97
N LEU A 218 22.52 -2.48 -3.18
CA LEU A 218 23.08 -1.21 -3.61
C LEU A 218 24.05 -1.40 -4.80
N ASN A 219 24.95 -2.37 -4.69
CA ASN A 219 25.90 -2.68 -5.76
C ASN A 219 25.16 -3.14 -7.02
N ALA A 220 24.10 -3.94 -6.87
CA ALA A 220 23.29 -4.38 -7.99
C ALA A 220 22.62 -3.19 -8.71
N LEU A 221 22.12 -2.18 -7.98
CA LEU A 221 21.55 -0.97 -8.55
C LEU A 221 22.60 -0.09 -9.27
N VAL A 222 23.81 0.02 -8.70
CA VAL A 222 24.92 0.76 -9.35
C VAL A 222 25.36 0.05 -10.63
N GLU A 223 25.59 -1.26 -10.57
CA GLU A 223 25.99 -2.05 -11.74
C GLU A 223 24.88 -2.09 -12.82
N ALA A 224 23.61 -1.98 -12.41
CA ALA A 224 22.49 -1.84 -13.33
C ALA A 224 22.42 -0.45 -13.98
N GLY A 225 23.19 0.54 -13.51
CA GLY A 225 23.08 1.93 -13.95
C GLY A 225 21.79 2.60 -13.47
N VAL A 226 21.11 2.03 -12.47
CA VAL A 226 19.95 2.65 -11.81
C VAL A 226 20.40 3.72 -10.82
N LEU A 227 21.60 3.54 -10.23
CA LEU A 227 22.27 4.53 -9.40
C LEU A 227 23.63 4.86 -10.00
N GLU A 228 24.13 6.08 -9.80
CA GLU A 228 25.41 6.50 -10.37
C GLU A 228 26.58 5.78 -9.71
N ASP A 229 27.65 5.62 -10.50
CA ASP A 229 28.97 5.27 -10.00
C ASP A 229 29.42 6.29 -8.94
N GLY A 230 29.78 5.79 -7.76
CA GLY A 230 30.12 6.62 -6.59
C GLY A 230 29.02 6.73 -5.55
N THR A 231 27.85 6.11 -5.77
CA THR A 231 26.84 5.93 -4.72
C THR A 231 27.41 5.15 -3.53
N ARG A 232 27.23 5.67 -2.31
CA ARG A 232 27.85 5.11 -1.09
C ARG A 232 26.83 4.87 0.01
N ARG A 233 26.91 3.70 0.65
CA ARG A 233 26.17 3.43 1.88
C ARG A 233 26.82 4.19 3.03
N MET A 234 26.03 5.01 3.73
CA MET A 234 26.47 5.75 4.91
C MET A 234 26.05 5.02 6.19
N SER A 235 26.52 5.47 7.36
CA SER A 235 26.03 4.97 8.66
C SER A 235 24.52 5.15 8.81
N ARG A 236 23.98 6.19 8.17
CA ARG A 236 22.55 6.45 7.99
C ARG A 236 22.30 6.88 6.54
N GLY A 237 21.41 6.17 5.84
CA GLY A 237 21.03 6.49 4.47
C GLY A 237 22.02 6.03 3.40
N THR A 238 21.89 6.61 2.22
CA THR A 238 22.69 6.30 1.03
C THR A 238 23.02 7.63 0.35
N GLN A 239 24.31 7.95 0.25
CA GLN A 239 24.76 9.10 -0.52
C GLN A 239 24.69 8.79 -2.01
N CYS A 240 23.97 9.59 -2.79
CA CYS A 240 23.79 9.46 -4.23
C CYS A 240 23.71 10.84 -4.88
N ILE A 241 23.74 10.89 -6.21
CA ILE A 241 23.68 12.14 -6.97
C ILE A 241 22.32 12.21 -7.70
N GLY A 242 21.70 13.38 -7.69
CA GLY A 242 20.48 13.69 -8.43
C GLY A 242 20.77 14.00 -9.90
N LYS A 243 19.74 14.06 -10.74
CA LYS A 243 19.90 14.28 -12.19
C LYS A 243 20.45 15.66 -12.56
N ASP A 244 20.28 16.63 -11.67
CA ASP A 244 20.83 17.99 -11.79
C ASP A 244 22.20 18.16 -11.13
N GLY A 245 22.76 17.08 -10.57
CA GLY A 245 24.06 17.07 -9.89
C GLY A 245 23.98 17.29 -8.38
N HIS A 246 22.80 17.44 -7.80
CA HIS A 246 22.65 17.58 -6.36
C HIS A 246 23.09 16.32 -5.58
N VAL A 247 23.78 16.52 -4.45
CA VAL A 247 24.13 15.41 -3.54
C VAL A 247 22.94 15.11 -2.63
N CYS A 248 22.47 13.87 -2.63
CA CYS A 248 21.38 13.38 -1.77
C CYS A 248 21.92 12.38 -0.73
N PHE A 249 21.39 12.42 0.49
CA PHE A 249 21.82 11.57 1.60
C PHE A 249 20.88 10.38 1.85
N SER A 250 19.80 10.28 1.08
CA SER A 250 18.91 9.13 1.04
C SER A 250 18.33 8.91 -0.37
N LEU A 251 17.89 7.69 -0.65
CA LEU A 251 17.17 7.38 -1.89
C LEU A 251 15.82 8.13 -1.97
N GLY A 252 15.21 8.43 -0.82
CA GLY A 252 14.00 9.24 -0.76
C GLY A 252 14.23 10.69 -1.15
N GLU A 253 15.31 11.32 -0.66
CA GLU A 253 15.75 12.63 -1.14
C GLU A 253 16.01 12.62 -2.64
N LYS A 254 16.73 11.62 -3.17
CA LYS A 254 16.97 11.52 -4.61
C LYS A 254 15.68 11.41 -5.42
N THR A 255 14.69 10.67 -4.91
CA THR A 255 13.39 10.55 -5.58
C THR A 255 12.66 11.90 -5.64
N ILE A 256 12.75 12.70 -4.58
CA ILE A 256 12.16 14.06 -4.52
C ILE A 256 12.92 15.02 -5.43
N ASP A 257 14.24 15.00 -5.38
CA ASP A 257 15.15 15.82 -6.18
C ASP A 257 14.92 15.60 -7.69
N GLU A 258 14.96 14.35 -8.15
CA GLU A 258 14.69 14.02 -9.54
C GLU A 258 13.25 14.35 -9.96
N PHE A 259 12.29 14.25 -9.04
CA PHE A 259 10.92 14.68 -9.29
C PHE A 259 10.90 16.20 -9.56
N LEU A 260 11.49 17.02 -8.69
CA LEU A 260 11.50 18.47 -8.85
C LEU A 260 12.20 18.87 -10.15
N TYR A 261 13.36 18.26 -10.44
CA TYR A 261 14.11 18.50 -11.68
C TYR A 261 13.30 18.13 -12.92
N SER A 262 12.69 16.95 -12.97
CA SER A 262 11.91 16.49 -14.13
C SER A 262 10.64 17.31 -14.40
N HIS A 263 10.11 18.01 -13.39
CA HIS A 263 8.98 18.94 -13.54
C HIS A 263 9.43 20.38 -13.79
N GLY A 264 10.73 20.62 -13.98
CA GLY A 264 11.27 21.96 -14.20
C GLY A 264 11.06 22.90 -13.02
N VAL A 265 10.98 22.36 -11.80
CA VAL A 265 10.84 23.14 -10.56
C VAL A 265 12.23 23.48 -10.02
N PRO A 266 12.68 24.75 -10.09
CA PRO A 266 13.95 25.16 -9.51
C PRO A 266 13.90 24.98 -8.00
N HIS A 267 14.90 24.30 -7.45
CA HIS A 267 14.96 23.99 -6.03
C HIS A 267 16.41 24.09 -5.53
N GLU A 268 16.57 24.45 -4.27
CA GLU A 268 17.88 24.50 -3.59
C GLU A 268 17.95 23.44 -2.50
N LYS A 269 19.16 22.92 -2.24
CA LYS A 269 19.40 21.94 -1.19
C LYS A 269 19.86 22.55 0.11
N GLU A 270 19.56 21.84 1.19
CA GLU A 270 20.05 22.16 2.53
C GLU A 270 19.76 23.59 3.02
N PRO A 271 18.52 24.13 2.83
CA PRO A 271 18.19 25.47 3.31
C PRO A 271 18.34 25.56 4.84
N HIS A 272 18.87 26.69 5.30
CA HIS A 272 19.02 26.94 6.72
C HIS A 272 17.67 27.28 7.37
N TYR A 273 17.34 26.63 8.47
CA TYR A 273 16.24 27.07 9.33
C TYR A 273 16.62 28.37 10.04
N PRO A 274 15.67 29.30 10.30
CA PRO A 274 15.97 30.57 10.97
C PRO A 274 16.61 30.42 12.36
N ASP A 275 16.23 29.35 13.09
CA ASP A 275 16.73 29.06 14.43
C ASP A 275 17.71 27.88 14.42
N GLY A 276 19.01 28.20 14.47
CA GLY A 276 20.07 27.24 14.81
C GLY A 276 20.80 26.63 13.62
N LYS A 277 21.33 25.42 13.82
CA LYS A 277 22.18 24.70 12.85
C LYS A 277 21.41 23.66 12.03
N LEU A 278 20.08 23.67 12.13
CA LEU A 278 19.25 22.72 11.38
C LEU A 278 19.16 23.14 9.92
N ARG A 279 19.15 22.13 9.06
CA ARG A 279 19.00 22.26 7.61
C ARG A 279 17.82 21.45 7.14
N GLY A 280 17.11 22.00 6.16
CA GLY A 280 16.08 21.28 5.42
C GLY A 280 16.67 20.38 4.36
N ASP A 281 15.84 19.61 3.70
CA ASP A 281 16.31 18.81 2.56
C ASP A 281 16.30 19.68 1.29
N PHE A 282 15.18 20.38 1.05
CA PHE A 282 15.03 21.28 -0.10
C PHE A 282 14.22 22.54 0.23
N THR A 283 14.41 23.59 -0.58
CA THR A 283 13.51 24.77 -0.63
C THR A 283 13.13 25.10 -2.07
N VAL A 284 11.89 25.53 -2.26
CA VAL A 284 11.34 26.02 -3.53
C VAL A 284 10.60 27.32 -3.23
N ASN A 285 11.11 28.46 -3.72
CA ASN A 285 10.50 29.78 -3.51
C ASN A 285 10.15 30.09 -2.03
N GLY A 286 10.99 29.66 -1.09
CA GLY A 286 10.77 29.86 0.35
C GLY A 286 9.88 28.80 1.02
N ILE A 287 9.32 27.86 0.26
CA ILE A 287 8.61 26.69 0.77
C ILE A 287 9.62 25.59 1.07
N PHE A 288 9.65 25.09 2.31
CA PHE A 288 10.55 24.03 2.71
C PHE A 288 9.94 22.67 2.37
N ILE A 289 10.78 21.74 1.91
CA ILE A 289 10.41 20.34 1.65
C ILE A 289 11.33 19.45 2.47
N GLU A 290 10.74 18.52 3.22
CA GLU A 290 11.44 17.60 4.12
C GLU A 290 11.00 16.17 3.89
N TYR A 291 11.96 15.26 3.81
CA TYR A 291 11.73 13.83 3.79
C TYR A 291 12.00 13.19 5.15
N PHE A 292 10.93 12.88 5.87
CA PHE A 292 10.99 12.22 7.17
C PHE A 292 11.08 10.70 7.05
N GLY A 293 12.15 10.21 6.42
CA GLY A 293 12.35 8.80 6.10
C GLY A 293 12.56 7.84 7.28
N LEU A 294 12.77 8.36 8.49
CA LEU A 294 13.01 7.60 9.73
C LEU A 294 11.89 7.75 10.76
N GLN A 295 10.67 8.04 10.30
CA GLN A 295 9.49 8.16 11.17
C GLN A 295 9.30 6.93 12.07
N GLY A 296 9.01 7.16 13.35
CA GLY A 296 8.86 6.11 14.36
C GLY A 296 10.14 5.81 15.14
N ASN A 297 11.26 6.43 14.79
CA ASN A 297 12.44 6.51 15.65
C ASN A 297 12.27 7.68 16.65
N PRO A 298 12.27 7.45 17.97
CA PRO A 298 12.00 8.50 18.96
C PRO A 298 12.93 9.72 18.86
N GLU A 299 14.22 9.53 18.63
CA GLU A 299 15.17 10.64 18.50
C GLU A 299 14.91 11.47 17.23
N TYR A 300 14.51 10.79 16.15
CA TYR A 300 14.21 11.44 14.87
C TYR A 300 12.89 12.20 14.93
N ASP A 301 11.86 11.60 15.55
CA ASP A 301 10.56 12.23 15.72
C ASP A 301 10.65 13.53 16.55
N VAL A 302 11.58 13.62 17.51
CA VAL A 302 11.89 14.87 18.23
C VAL A 302 12.41 15.94 17.28
N LYS A 303 13.36 15.61 16.40
CA LYS A 303 13.91 16.55 15.41
C LYS A 303 12.85 16.99 14.38
N THR A 304 12.02 16.05 13.92
CA THR A 304 10.88 16.32 13.03
C THR A 304 9.93 17.34 13.67
N LYS A 305 9.56 17.14 14.94
CA LYS A 305 8.69 18.07 15.68
C LYS A 305 9.35 19.44 15.85
N GLN A 306 10.67 19.49 16.10
CA GLN A 306 11.41 20.75 16.19
C GLN A 306 11.38 21.52 14.86
N LYS A 307 11.68 20.86 13.73
CA LYS A 307 11.62 21.46 12.39
C LYS A 307 10.23 22.01 12.08
N GLN A 308 9.18 21.22 12.31
CA GLN A 308 7.79 21.66 12.14
C GLN A 308 7.43 22.84 13.05
N HIS A 309 7.93 22.87 14.28
CA HIS A 309 7.71 23.98 15.20
C HIS A 309 8.38 25.26 14.71
N ILE A 310 9.63 25.19 14.22
CA ILE A 310 10.33 26.35 13.65
C ILE A 310 9.56 26.88 12.44
N CYS A 311 9.12 26.01 11.53
CA CYS A 311 8.31 26.42 10.39
C CYS A 311 7.05 27.18 10.81
N ARG A 312 6.28 26.64 11.77
CA ARG A 312 5.09 27.31 12.30
C ARG A 312 5.40 28.65 12.97
N LYS A 313 6.49 28.73 13.74
CA LYS A 313 6.92 29.94 14.44
C LYS A 313 7.23 31.07 13.46
N TYR A 314 7.87 30.76 12.34
CA TYR A 314 8.32 31.74 11.34
C TYR A 314 7.40 31.88 10.12
N GLY A 315 6.24 31.21 10.11
CA GLY A 315 5.32 31.23 8.96
C GLY A 315 5.90 30.59 7.70
N ILE A 316 6.86 29.68 7.83
CA ILE A 316 7.45 28.96 6.69
C ILE A 316 6.51 27.82 6.32
N LYS A 317 6.03 27.81 5.07
CA LYS A 317 5.27 26.69 4.52
C LYS A 317 6.18 25.47 4.43
N LEU A 318 5.74 24.35 5.00
CA LEU A 318 6.50 23.10 5.06
C LEU A 318 5.72 21.96 4.42
N ILE A 319 6.28 21.40 3.35
CA ILE A 319 5.79 20.17 2.73
C ILE A 319 6.53 18.99 3.36
N SER A 320 5.83 18.27 4.25
CA SER A 320 6.35 17.07 4.91
C SER A 320 6.07 15.82 4.07
N ILE A 321 7.12 15.20 3.55
CA ILE A 321 7.08 13.95 2.78
C ILE A 321 7.47 12.78 3.70
N TYR A 322 6.70 11.71 3.67
CA TYR A 322 6.94 10.48 4.44
C TYR A 322 7.18 9.29 3.49
N PRO A 323 7.73 8.15 3.98
CA PRO A 323 7.90 6.95 3.16
C PRO A 323 6.62 6.54 2.42
N ASN A 324 5.46 6.71 3.06
CA ASN A 324 4.16 6.40 2.48
C ASN A 324 3.81 7.29 1.26
N ASP A 325 4.34 8.51 1.19
CA ASP A 325 4.11 9.43 0.08
C ASP A 325 4.94 9.05 -1.15
N LEU A 326 6.07 8.34 -0.97
CA LEU A 326 6.95 7.87 -2.05
C LEU A 326 6.53 6.52 -2.64
N ILE A 327 5.47 5.87 -2.14
CA ILE A 327 5.05 4.55 -2.65
C ILE A 327 4.60 4.62 -4.11
N SER A 328 4.03 5.74 -4.53
CA SER A 328 3.66 5.94 -5.93
C SER A 328 3.90 7.36 -6.37
N ARG A 329 4.33 7.51 -7.63
CA ARG A 329 4.58 8.81 -8.24
C ARG A 329 3.38 9.75 -8.15
N LYS A 330 2.16 9.27 -8.41
CA LYS A 330 0.94 10.08 -8.32
C LYS A 330 0.71 10.67 -6.93
N LYS A 331 1.03 9.90 -5.87
CA LYS A 331 0.88 10.35 -4.49
C LYS A 331 1.91 11.41 -4.14
N LEU A 332 3.17 11.18 -4.55
CA LEU A 332 4.23 12.17 -4.43
C LEU A 332 3.90 13.46 -5.20
N GLU A 333 3.45 13.33 -6.44
CA GLU A 333 3.06 14.45 -7.30
C GLU A 333 1.94 15.28 -6.67
N ARG A 334 0.85 14.63 -6.26
CA ARG A 334 -0.26 15.32 -5.58
C ARG A 334 0.21 16.06 -4.33
N LYS A 335 1.13 15.47 -3.57
CA LYS A 335 1.66 16.05 -2.33
C LYS A 335 2.57 17.25 -2.61
N LEU A 336 3.51 17.12 -3.53
CA LEU A 336 4.48 18.16 -3.87
C LEU A 336 3.83 19.29 -4.66
N LEU A 337 3.18 18.98 -5.78
CA LEU A 337 2.56 20.02 -6.62
C LEU A 337 1.38 20.69 -5.91
N GLY A 338 0.56 19.93 -5.18
CA GLY A 338 -0.49 20.49 -4.33
C GLY A 338 0.10 21.46 -3.30
N GLY A 339 1.14 21.03 -2.57
CA GLY A 339 1.79 21.90 -1.58
C GLY A 339 2.49 23.13 -2.16
N LEU A 340 3.05 23.04 -3.37
CA LEU A 340 3.76 24.14 -4.03
C LEU A 340 2.82 25.17 -4.65
N TYR A 341 1.68 24.73 -5.21
CA TYR A 341 0.79 25.59 -6.00
C TYR A 341 -0.58 25.87 -5.37
N GLU A 342 -0.94 25.24 -4.24
CA GLU A 342 -2.08 25.71 -3.43
C GLU A 342 -1.79 27.13 -2.94
N SER A 343 -2.50 28.09 -3.54
CA SER A 343 -2.62 29.47 -3.10
C SER A 343 -3.54 29.46 -1.87
N ASP A 344 -3.12 30.12 -0.79
CA ASP A 344 -3.98 30.38 0.39
C ASP A 344 -5.25 31.16 0.00
#